data_AF-A0A6H1K688-F1
#
_entry.id   AF-A0A6H1K688-F1
#
_cell.length_a   1.000
_cell.length_b   1.000
_cell.length_c   1.000
_cell.angle_alpha   90.00
_cell.angle_beta   90.00
_cell.angle_gamma   90.00
#
_symmetry.space_group_name_H-M   'P 1'
#
loop_
_entity.id
_entity.type
_entity.pdbx_description
1 polymer ?
#
loop_
_entity_poly.entity_id
_entity_poly.type
_entity_poly.pdbx_seq_one_letter_code
_entity_poly.pdbx_strand_id
1 'polypeptide(L)'
;MRSTTALPARRWDGSPTRPHHRPRALRVATDSPSRLLCAAQPARCRDCGNRIDRYTRTNQHPISLHPHEMTAAAVPARCRWHVSSGIAHPAHDGTPWCRVPHTTLCPAHPVTAPLTPQLAELRRHLALRTRRLLDTGAFTPHPTEPAPAPPTTPCQPAQPVVQLLYCRYLAQRPLDDIQCVALTRLRHRCTHPVLTPDAPTGTWTLMSATPTRGQLTLPASEMAVYDLGQLPYAEQIRWRAQRCPLHATAPQVADLALAEWEVFDPLLHHSHMHPRLPTAIRHHGRSK
;
A
#
# COMPACT_ATOMS: atom_id res chain seq x y z
N MET A 1 16.91 -37.11 -28.22
CA MET A 1 17.34 -37.70 -26.93
C MET A 1 17.64 -36.58 -25.96
N ARG A 2 17.02 -36.69 -24.77
CA ARG A 2 17.14 -36.02 -23.47
C ARG A 2 18.03 -34.77 -23.30
N SER A 3 17.35 -33.72 -22.83
CA SER A 3 17.83 -32.54 -22.11
C SER A 3 18.47 -32.90 -20.76
N THR A 4 19.54 -32.19 -20.38
CA THR A 4 20.07 -32.22 -19.00
C THR A 4 19.85 -30.87 -18.34
N THR A 5 18.82 -30.81 -17.50
CA THR A 5 18.53 -29.68 -16.62
C THR A 5 19.43 -29.77 -15.39
N ALA A 6 20.14 -28.69 -15.06
CA ALA A 6 20.98 -28.59 -13.87
C ALA A 6 20.15 -28.80 -12.59
N LEU A 7 20.63 -29.67 -11.69
CA LEU A 7 19.97 -29.97 -10.42
C LEU A 7 20.24 -28.84 -9.39
N PRO A 8 19.25 -28.45 -8.57
CA PRO A 8 19.45 -27.46 -7.52
C PRO A 8 20.26 -28.03 -6.35
N ALA A 9 21.06 -27.18 -5.71
CA ALA A 9 21.88 -27.50 -4.56
C ALA A 9 21.03 -28.05 -3.39
N ARG A 10 21.39 -29.23 -2.89
CA ARG A 10 20.75 -29.89 -1.74
C ARG A 10 21.59 -29.72 -0.48
N ARG A 11 20.94 -29.72 0.68
CA ARG A 11 21.62 -29.89 1.98
C ARG A 11 22.06 -31.35 2.14
N TRP A 12 23.00 -31.60 3.06
CA TRP A 12 23.58 -32.92 3.31
C TRP A 12 22.54 -34.00 3.71
N ASP A 13 21.37 -33.60 4.20
CA ASP A 13 20.25 -34.47 4.58
C ASP A 13 19.18 -34.67 3.48
N GLY A 14 19.43 -34.19 2.25
CA GLY A 14 18.54 -34.41 1.10
C GLY A 14 17.30 -33.52 1.02
N SER A 15 17.07 -32.65 2.03
CA SER A 15 15.94 -31.71 2.05
C SER A 15 16.14 -30.55 1.06
N PRO A 16 15.08 -30.10 0.35
CA PRO A 16 15.16 -28.93 -0.52
C PRO A 16 15.45 -27.66 0.31
N THR A 17 16.37 -26.82 -0.18
CA THR A 17 16.66 -25.51 0.41
C THR A 17 15.42 -24.62 0.32
N ARG A 18 14.72 -24.43 1.44
CA ARG A 18 13.63 -23.44 1.53
C ARG A 18 14.17 -22.05 1.18
N PRO A 19 13.46 -21.25 0.35
CA PRO A 19 13.81 -19.86 0.14
C PRO A 19 13.77 -19.10 1.46
N HIS A 20 14.74 -18.22 1.68
CA HIS A 20 14.89 -17.43 2.89
C HIS A 20 13.56 -16.76 3.30
N HIS A 21 12.93 -17.28 4.36
CA HIS A 21 11.87 -16.53 5.03
C HIS A 21 12.47 -15.22 5.52
N ARG A 22 11.91 -14.08 5.09
CA ARG A 22 12.22 -12.78 5.70
C ARG A 22 11.98 -12.91 7.20
N PRO A 23 12.95 -12.59 8.07
CA PRO A 23 12.71 -12.63 9.50
C PRO A 23 11.53 -11.72 9.83
N ARG A 24 10.53 -12.27 10.53
CA ARG A 24 9.40 -11.52 11.06
C ARG A 24 9.99 -10.44 11.96
N ALA A 25 9.76 -9.17 11.64
CA ALA A 25 10.20 -8.07 12.48
C ALA A 25 9.48 -8.21 13.83
N LEU A 26 10.22 -8.59 14.87
CA LEU A 26 9.71 -8.58 16.23
C LEU A 26 9.39 -7.13 16.59
N ARG A 27 8.11 -6.84 16.78
CA ARG A 27 7.66 -5.53 17.26
C ARG A 27 7.65 -5.62 18.78
N VAL A 28 8.47 -4.80 19.42
CA VAL A 28 8.45 -4.63 20.88
C VAL A 28 7.16 -3.89 21.24
N ALA A 29 6.40 -4.43 22.20
CA ALA A 29 5.15 -3.84 22.66
C ALA A 29 5.37 -2.41 23.20
N THR A 30 4.36 -1.56 23.02
CA THR A 30 4.44 -0.10 23.25
C THR A 30 4.78 0.27 24.69
N ASP A 31 4.41 -0.61 25.62
CA ASP A 31 4.53 -0.55 27.08
C ASP A 31 5.72 -1.34 27.64
N SER A 32 6.51 -2.00 26.78
CA SER A 32 7.62 -2.84 27.23
C SER A 32 8.78 -1.98 27.76
N PRO A 33 9.32 -2.27 28.97
CA PRO A 33 10.48 -1.57 29.52
C PRO A 33 11.76 -1.80 28.68
N SER A 34 11.80 -2.88 27.89
CA SER A 34 12.87 -3.18 26.92
C SER A 34 12.92 -2.19 25.75
N ARG A 35 11.87 -1.39 25.55
CA ARG A 35 11.77 -0.38 24.47
C ARG A 35 12.86 0.68 24.58
N LEU A 36 13.21 1.10 25.79
CA LEU A 36 14.29 2.07 26.02
C LEU A 36 15.65 1.55 25.55
N LEU A 37 15.86 0.24 25.59
CA LEU A 37 17.09 -0.42 25.11
C LEU A 37 17.11 -0.63 23.58
N CYS A 38 15.98 -0.52 22.90
CA CYS A 38 15.85 -0.72 21.44
C CYS A 38 15.46 0.57 20.68
N ALA A 39 15.44 1.72 21.35
CA ALA A 39 15.26 3.01 20.71
C ALA A 39 16.46 3.30 19.78
N ALA A 40 16.20 3.81 18.57
CA ALA A 40 17.20 4.01 17.52
C ALA A 40 17.76 2.71 16.92
N GLN A 41 16.89 1.83 16.40
CA GLN A 41 17.39 0.63 15.71
C GLN A 41 18.23 1.05 14.49
N PRO A 42 19.56 0.76 14.48
CA PRO A 42 20.40 1.12 13.36
C PRO A 42 19.98 0.27 12.16
N ALA A 43 19.77 0.94 11.04
CA ALA A 43 19.39 0.31 9.79
C ALA A 43 20.14 0.97 8.63
N ARG A 44 19.93 0.42 7.43
CA ARG A 44 20.40 1.03 6.19
C ARG A 44 19.20 1.42 5.34
N CYS A 45 19.30 2.56 4.68
CA CYS A 45 18.34 2.95 3.66
C CYS A 45 18.42 1.96 2.50
N ARG A 46 17.26 1.48 2.02
CA ARG A 46 17.20 0.54 0.91
C ARG A 46 17.56 1.19 -0.43
N ASP A 47 17.36 2.49 -0.54
CA ASP A 47 17.49 3.23 -1.80
C ASP A 47 18.90 3.83 -1.98
N CYS A 48 19.57 4.21 -0.87
CA CYS A 48 20.90 4.81 -0.95
C CYS A 48 21.98 4.10 -0.12
N GLY A 49 21.65 3.03 0.61
CA GLY A 49 22.61 2.23 1.39
C GLY A 49 23.18 2.91 2.65
N ASN A 50 22.89 4.19 2.86
CA ASN A 50 23.40 4.97 4.00
C ASN A 50 22.78 4.53 5.33
N ARG A 51 23.52 4.74 6.42
CA ARG A 51 23.06 4.42 7.79
C ARG A 51 21.93 5.36 8.20
N ILE A 52 20.93 4.79 8.87
CA ILE A 52 19.73 5.46 9.38
C ILE A 52 19.39 4.89 10.75
N ASP A 53 18.74 5.69 11.58
CA ASP A 53 18.19 5.23 12.86
C ASP A 53 16.67 5.18 12.75
N ARG A 54 16.06 4.06 13.16
CA ARG A 54 14.61 3.89 13.15
C ARG A 54 14.03 4.17 14.53
N TYR A 55 13.02 5.03 14.53
CA TYR A 55 12.26 5.39 15.73
C TYR A 55 10.77 5.19 15.49
N THR A 56 10.02 5.05 16.57
CA THR A 56 8.56 5.03 16.54
C THR A 56 8.04 6.44 16.84
N ARG A 57 7.07 6.91 16.06
CA ARG A 57 6.39 8.19 16.31
C ARG A 57 5.36 8.08 17.43
N THR A 58 4.83 9.22 17.86
CA THR A 58 3.67 9.29 18.78
C THR A 58 2.45 8.52 18.26
N ASN A 59 2.24 8.53 16.95
CA ASN A 59 1.16 7.77 16.28
C ASN A 59 1.54 6.32 15.94
N GLN A 60 2.57 5.76 16.58
CA GLN A 60 3.06 4.39 16.39
C GLN A 60 3.64 4.06 14.99
N HIS A 61 3.67 5.02 14.06
CA HIS A 61 4.30 4.80 12.75
C HIS A 61 5.83 4.92 12.85
N PRO A 62 6.60 4.07 12.13
CA PRO A 62 8.05 4.17 12.13
C PRO A 62 8.51 5.39 11.32
N ILE A 63 9.60 6.01 11.76
CA ILE A 63 10.31 7.05 11.02
C ILE A 63 11.80 6.73 10.98
N SER A 64 12.41 6.94 9.81
CA SER A 64 13.85 6.85 9.64
C SER A 64 14.46 8.24 9.76
N LEU A 65 15.27 8.44 10.80
CA LEU A 65 16.01 9.67 11.04
C LEU A 65 17.48 9.47 10.66
N HIS A 66 18.14 10.56 10.29
CA HIS A 66 19.58 10.56 10.15
C HIS A 66 20.24 10.36 11.53
N PRO A 67 21.30 9.54 11.66
CA PRO A 67 21.88 9.22 12.96
C PRO A 67 22.55 10.41 13.67
N HIS A 68 23.00 11.40 12.90
CA HIS A 68 23.68 12.57 13.45
C HIS A 68 22.69 13.68 13.76
N GLU A 69 22.85 14.26 14.94
CA GLU A 69 22.14 15.45 15.38
C GLU A 69 22.71 16.70 14.70
N MET A 70 21.83 17.66 14.46
CA MET A 70 22.11 18.90 13.76
C MET A 70 21.63 20.08 14.61
N THR A 71 22.27 21.23 14.46
CA THR A 71 21.80 22.43 15.15
C THR A 71 20.42 22.81 14.63
N ALA A 72 19.48 23.12 15.52
CA ALA A 72 18.12 23.47 15.13
C ALA A 72 18.10 24.69 14.18
N ALA A 73 19.01 25.65 14.38
CA ALA A 73 19.18 26.83 13.52
C ALA A 73 19.50 26.46 12.05
N ALA A 74 20.22 25.37 11.82
CA ALA A 74 20.62 24.89 10.50
C ALA A 74 19.50 24.19 9.71
N VAL A 75 18.42 23.80 10.39
CA VAL A 75 17.38 22.91 9.85
C VAL A 75 16.06 23.68 9.73
N PRO A 76 15.36 23.64 8.58
CA PRO A 76 14.03 24.21 8.46
C PRO A 76 13.06 23.59 9.46
N ALA A 77 12.17 24.39 10.06
CA ALA A 77 11.23 23.93 11.10
C ALA A 77 10.45 22.66 10.72
N ARG A 78 10.00 22.55 9.46
CA ARG A 78 9.28 21.39 8.91
C ARG A 78 10.09 20.07 8.93
N CYS A 79 11.41 20.16 9.00
CA CYS A 79 12.33 19.02 8.96
C CYS A 79 12.90 18.68 10.35
N ARG A 80 12.53 19.42 11.40
CA ARG A 80 13.05 19.21 12.76
C ARG A 80 12.26 18.11 13.45
N TRP A 81 12.99 17.17 14.02
CA TRP A 81 12.48 16.10 14.87
C TRP A 81 13.32 16.04 16.13
N HIS A 82 12.69 15.79 17.27
CA HIS A 82 13.39 15.47 18.50
C HIS A 82 13.02 14.05 18.93
N VAL A 83 13.88 13.44 19.74
CA VAL A 83 13.65 12.09 20.26
C VAL A 83 13.64 12.17 21.78
N SER A 84 12.52 11.79 22.38
CA SER A 84 12.36 11.71 23.83
C SER A 84 11.90 10.31 24.20
N SER A 85 12.58 9.66 25.15
CA SER A 85 12.26 8.30 25.62
C SER A 85 12.09 7.27 24.48
N GLY A 86 12.88 7.41 23.41
CA GLY A 86 12.83 6.54 22.23
C GLY A 86 11.66 6.76 21.29
N ILE A 87 10.89 7.84 21.49
CA ILE A 87 9.80 8.28 20.62
C ILE A 87 10.27 9.48 19.81
N ALA A 88 10.07 9.44 18.50
CA ALA A 88 10.35 10.57 17.63
C ALA A 88 9.12 11.49 17.55
N HIS A 89 9.32 12.75 17.92
CA HIS A 89 8.30 13.77 17.91
C HIS A 89 8.58 14.78 16.79
N PRO A 90 7.55 15.19 16.04
CA PRO A 90 7.70 16.27 15.08
C PRO A 90 7.95 17.59 15.81
N ALA A 91 8.63 18.51 15.13
CA ALA A 91 9.03 19.81 15.66
C ALA A 91 10.13 19.73 16.72
N HIS A 92 10.46 20.91 17.22
CA HIS A 92 11.58 21.17 18.07
C HIS A 92 11.16 21.17 19.54
N ASP A 93 11.95 20.59 20.44
CA ASP A 93 11.68 20.50 21.89
C ASP A 93 12.26 21.66 22.71
N GLY A 94 12.79 22.69 22.04
CA GLY A 94 13.45 23.83 22.69
C GLY A 94 14.95 23.62 22.92
N THR A 95 15.52 22.44 22.61
CA THR A 95 16.97 22.21 22.70
C THR A 95 17.76 22.94 21.59
N PRO A 96 19.10 23.00 21.57
CA PRO A 96 19.80 23.53 20.39
C PRO A 96 19.93 22.51 19.25
N TRP A 97 19.47 21.28 19.43
CA TRP A 97 19.73 20.15 18.56
C TRP A 97 18.44 19.53 18.02
N CYS A 98 18.49 19.00 16.80
CA CYS A 98 17.39 18.26 16.21
C CYS A 98 17.93 17.16 15.29
N ARG A 99 17.08 16.18 15.01
CA ARG A 99 17.29 15.16 14.00
C ARG A 99 16.47 15.48 12.77
N VAL A 100 16.95 14.96 11.63
CA VAL A 100 16.37 15.22 10.32
C VAL A 100 15.88 13.91 9.70
N PRO A 101 14.69 13.87 9.08
CA PRO A 101 14.20 12.68 8.40
C PRO A 101 15.12 12.30 7.25
N HIS A 102 15.48 11.02 7.18
CA HIS A 102 16.36 10.54 6.12
C HIS A 102 15.76 10.75 4.72
N THR A 103 14.44 10.71 4.57
CA THR A 103 13.77 10.97 3.28
C THR A 103 14.10 12.35 2.70
N THR A 104 14.35 13.36 3.54
CA THR A 104 14.74 14.70 3.09
C THR A 104 16.22 14.79 2.67
N LEU A 105 17.06 13.91 3.22
CA LEU A 105 18.50 13.87 2.99
C LEU A 105 18.92 12.79 1.98
N CYS A 106 18.03 11.85 1.67
CA CYS A 106 18.34 10.68 0.87
C CYS A 106 18.70 11.09 -0.58
N PRO A 107 19.93 10.78 -1.04
CA PRO A 107 20.35 11.10 -2.41
C PRO A 107 19.45 10.51 -3.50
N ALA A 108 18.79 9.39 -3.21
CA ALA A 108 17.89 8.69 -4.14
C ALA A 108 16.52 9.35 -4.30
N HIS A 109 16.12 10.27 -3.41
CA HIS A 109 14.84 10.98 -3.51
C HIS A 109 15.03 12.41 -4.04
N PRO A 110 14.13 12.91 -4.92
CA PRO A 110 14.17 14.29 -5.37
C PRO A 110 13.95 15.25 -4.21
N VAL A 111 14.65 16.39 -4.24
CA VAL A 111 14.50 17.43 -3.23
C VAL A 111 13.18 18.16 -3.48
N THR A 112 12.21 17.97 -2.59
CA THR A 112 10.86 18.56 -2.72
C THR A 112 10.76 20.01 -2.25
N ALA A 113 11.78 20.52 -1.56
CA ALA A 113 11.81 21.89 -1.04
C ALA A 113 13.26 22.37 -0.85
N PRO A 114 13.54 23.68 -0.93
CA PRO A 114 14.90 24.20 -0.80
C PRO A 114 15.51 23.77 0.54
N LEU A 115 16.71 23.19 0.44
CA LEU A 115 17.55 22.78 1.55
C LEU A 115 18.40 23.97 2.01
N THR A 116 18.66 24.05 3.30
CA THR A 116 19.71 24.95 3.81
C THR A 116 21.08 24.49 3.33
N PRO A 117 22.10 25.36 3.26
CA PRO A 117 23.44 24.99 2.81
C PRO A 117 24.02 23.78 3.57
N GLN A 118 23.79 23.70 4.87
CA GLN A 118 24.25 22.58 5.70
C GLN A 118 23.57 21.25 5.34
N LEU A 119 22.26 21.27 5.05
CA LEU A 119 21.53 20.07 4.60
C LEU A 119 21.95 19.67 3.18
N ALA A 120 22.23 20.64 2.31
CA ALA A 120 22.76 20.38 0.97
C ALA A 120 24.14 19.73 1.02
N GLU A 121 25.03 20.20 1.91
CA GLU A 121 26.35 19.59 2.12
C GLU A 121 26.22 18.15 2.64
N LEU A 122 25.37 17.94 3.65
CA LEU A 122 25.14 16.62 4.21
C LEU A 122 24.59 15.65 3.15
N ARG A 123 23.64 16.11 2.34
CA ARG A 123 23.13 15.33 1.20
C ARG A 123 24.23 15.01 0.19
N ARG A 124 25.13 15.94 -0.10
CA ARG A 124 26.29 15.70 -0.99
C ARG A 124 27.23 14.64 -0.43
N HIS A 125 27.56 14.72 0.86
CA HIS A 125 28.36 13.69 1.54
C HIS A 125 27.70 12.31 1.48
N LEU A 126 26.38 12.23 1.71
CA LEU A 126 25.63 10.99 1.59
C LEU A 126 25.62 10.46 0.16
N ALA A 127 25.54 11.33 -0.86
CA ALA A 127 25.59 10.95 -2.26
C ALA A 127 26.95 10.36 -2.65
N LEU A 128 28.05 11.01 -2.23
CA LEU A 128 29.40 10.50 -2.43
C LEU A 128 29.61 9.14 -1.73
N ARG A 129 29.06 8.99 -0.52
CA ARG A 129 29.10 7.72 0.21
C ARG A 129 28.31 6.63 -0.52
N THR A 130 27.11 6.93 -1.00
CA THR A 130 26.34 6.00 -1.83
C THR A 130 27.11 5.59 -3.07
N ARG A 131 27.76 6.54 -3.76
CA ARG A 131 28.58 6.23 -4.94
C ARG A 131 29.73 5.26 -4.60
N ARG A 132 30.47 5.52 -3.52
CA ARG A 132 31.52 4.59 -3.04
C ARG A 132 30.96 3.21 -2.68
N LEU A 133 29.77 3.13 -2.09
CA LEU A 133 29.13 1.86 -1.76
C LEU A 133 28.71 1.08 -3.02
N LEU A 134 28.32 1.79 -4.09
CA LEU A 134 28.05 1.19 -5.39
C LEU A 134 29.34 0.68 -6.03
N ASP A 135 30.38 1.51 -6.08
CA ASP A 135 31.65 1.19 -6.73
C ASP A 135 32.37 0.00 -6.04
N THR A 136 32.21 -0.14 -4.72
CA THR A 136 32.78 -1.26 -3.95
C THR A 136 31.91 -2.52 -3.95
N GLY A 137 30.71 -2.48 -4.56
CA GLY A 137 29.74 -3.59 -4.51
C GLY A 137 29.12 -3.84 -3.12
N ALA A 138 29.46 -3.02 -2.11
CA ALA A 138 28.91 -3.13 -0.76
C ALA A 138 27.42 -2.74 -0.67
N PHE A 139 26.91 -2.09 -1.71
CA PHE A 139 25.51 -1.80 -1.92
C PHE A 139 25.13 -2.12 -3.36
N THR A 140 24.24 -3.09 -3.53
CA THR A 140 23.50 -3.23 -4.78
C THR A 140 22.16 -2.53 -4.57
N PRO A 141 21.85 -1.47 -5.32
CA PRO A 141 20.55 -0.84 -5.21
C PRO A 141 19.53 -1.91 -5.51
N HIS A 142 18.46 -1.96 -4.70
CA HIS A 142 17.30 -2.72 -5.12
C HIS A 142 16.93 -2.15 -6.49
N PRO A 143 16.75 -2.97 -7.54
CA PRO A 143 16.25 -2.46 -8.81
C PRO A 143 15.01 -1.66 -8.43
N THR A 144 15.11 -0.33 -8.59
CA THR A 144 13.95 0.53 -8.59
C THR A 144 13.19 -0.01 -9.76
N GLU A 145 12.20 -0.85 -9.46
CA GLU A 145 11.21 -1.26 -10.45
C GLU A 145 10.81 0.07 -11.10
N PRO A 146 11.10 0.25 -12.40
CA PRO A 146 10.83 1.51 -13.06
C PRO A 146 9.40 1.87 -12.67
N ALA A 147 9.20 3.10 -12.17
CA ALA A 147 7.87 3.60 -11.82
C ALA A 147 6.95 3.08 -12.92
N PRO A 148 5.97 2.21 -12.60
CA PRO A 148 5.36 1.34 -13.59
C PRO A 148 5.00 2.22 -14.75
N ALA A 149 5.63 1.95 -15.91
CA ALA A 149 5.28 2.64 -17.14
C ALA A 149 3.75 2.66 -17.15
N PRO A 150 3.11 3.83 -17.35
CA PRO A 150 1.67 3.96 -17.20
C PRO A 150 1.07 2.77 -17.94
N PRO A 151 0.38 1.85 -17.23
CA PRO A 151 0.04 0.58 -17.82
C PRO A 151 -0.69 0.87 -19.13
N THR A 152 -0.11 0.40 -20.23
CA THR A 152 -0.83 0.18 -21.49
C THR A 152 -1.83 -0.97 -21.35
N THR A 153 -1.85 -1.62 -20.18
CA THR A 153 -2.97 -2.42 -19.71
C THR A 153 -4.16 -1.51 -19.37
N PRO A 154 -5.40 -1.91 -19.72
CA PRO A 154 -6.60 -1.16 -19.37
C PRO A 154 -6.59 -0.88 -17.86
N CYS A 155 -6.95 0.35 -17.47
CA CYS A 155 -7.02 0.76 -16.07
C CYS A 155 -8.13 0.00 -15.30
N GLN A 156 -8.02 -1.31 -15.11
CA GLN A 156 -8.86 -2.03 -14.17
C GLN A 156 -8.27 -1.87 -12.76
N PRO A 157 -8.97 -1.17 -11.85
CA PRO A 157 -8.53 -1.03 -10.47
C PRO A 157 -8.54 -2.41 -9.80
N ALA A 158 -7.41 -2.76 -9.17
CA ALA A 158 -7.26 -4.04 -8.46
C ALA A 158 -8.24 -4.18 -7.27
N GLN A 159 -8.62 -3.05 -6.68
CA GLN A 159 -9.60 -2.95 -5.59
C GLN A 159 -10.55 -1.80 -5.91
N PRO A 160 -11.62 -2.07 -6.67
CA PRO A 160 -12.55 -1.07 -7.13
C PRO A 160 -13.40 -0.52 -5.97
N VAL A 161 -13.71 0.77 -6.03
CA VAL A 161 -14.71 1.38 -5.14
C VAL A 161 -16.09 1.21 -5.78
N VAL A 162 -17.01 0.63 -5.02
CA VAL A 162 -18.37 0.31 -5.45
C VAL A 162 -19.35 1.12 -4.63
N GLN A 163 -20.32 1.76 -5.30
CA GLN A 163 -21.42 2.43 -4.64
C GLN A 163 -22.69 1.58 -4.73
N LEU A 164 -23.24 1.20 -3.58
CA LEU A 164 -24.52 0.49 -3.47
C LEU A 164 -25.24 0.94 -2.22
N LEU A 165 -26.58 1.04 -2.29
CA LEU A 165 -27.42 1.49 -1.17
C LEU A 165 -26.96 2.83 -0.57
N TYR A 166 -26.50 3.76 -1.41
CA TYR A 166 -25.94 5.07 -1.02
C TYR A 166 -24.68 5.02 -0.14
N CYS A 167 -24.07 3.85 0.03
CA CYS A 167 -22.80 3.67 0.72
C CYS A 167 -21.70 3.31 -0.28
N ARG A 168 -20.47 3.77 0.01
CA ARG A 168 -19.28 3.42 -0.76
C ARG A 168 -18.53 2.30 -0.06
N TYR A 169 -18.22 1.26 -0.81
CA TYR A 169 -17.48 0.10 -0.35
C TYR A 169 -16.23 -0.10 -1.19
N LEU A 170 -15.15 -0.54 -0.56
CA LEU A 170 -13.97 -1.05 -1.24
C LEU A 170 -14.14 -2.56 -1.43
N ALA A 171 -14.01 -3.02 -2.67
CA ALA A 171 -13.93 -4.45 -2.95
C ALA A 171 -12.50 -4.96 -2.73
N GLN A 172 -12.36 -6.16 -2.18
CA GLN A 172 -11.04 -6.78 -1.98
C GLN A 172 -10.34 -7.22 -3.27
N ARG A 173 -11.10 -7.36 -4.37
CA ARG A 173 -10.66 -7.89 -5.67
C ARG A 173 -11.35 -7.14 -6.83
N PRO A 174 -10.84 -7.23 -8.07
CA PRO A 174 -11.53 -6.70 -9.26
C PRO A 174 -12.96 -7.23 -9.36
N LEU A 175 -13.88 -6.44 -9.95
CA LEU A 175 -15.31 -6.80 -10.02
C LEU A 175 -15.57 -8.15 -10.67
N ASP A 176 -14.80 -8.48 -11.71
CA ASP A 176 -14.90 -9.74 -12.46
C ASP A 176 -14.49 -10.96 -11.62
N ASP A 177 -13.66 -10.75 -10.59
CA ASP A 177 -13.11 -11.78 -9.71
C ASP A 177 -13.90 -11.94 -8.39
N ILE A 178 -14.92 -11.11 -8.15
CA ILE A 178 -15.74 -11.21 -6.94
C ILE A 178 -16.61 -12.47 -7.05
N GLN A 179 -16.30 -13.47 -6.23
CA GLN A 179 -17.01 -14.74 -6.20
C GLN A 179 -18.16 -14.74 -5.19
N CYS A 180 -19.19 -15.49 -5.53
CA CYS A 180 -20.32 -15.70 -4.64
C CYS A 180 -19.89 -16.31 -3.30
N VAL A 181 -20.47 -15.82 -2.19
CA VAL A 181 -20.19 -16.35 -0.84
C VAL A 181 -21.09 -17.53 -0.43
N ALA A 182 -22.13 -17.82 -1.21
CA ALA A 182 -23.09 -18.87 -0.92
C ALA A 182 -22.46 -20.27 -1.00
N LEU A 183 -23.00 -21.18 -0.18
CA LEU A 183 -22.61 -22.58 -0.15
C LEU A 183 -23.30 -23.37 -1.28
N THR A 184 -22.53 -24.09 -2.07
CA THR A 184 -23.08 -25.02 -3.07
C THR A 184 -23.65 -26.28 -2.40
N ARG A 185 -24.46 -27.06 -3.14
CA ARG A 185 -24.94 -28.38 -2.69
C ARG A 185 -23.80 -29.34 -2.30
N LEU A 186 -22.62 -29.17 -2.89
CA LEU A 186 -21.41 -29.93 -2.59
C LEU A 186 -20.62 -29.38 -1.38
N ARG A 187 -21.18 -28.44 -0.61
CA ARG A 187 -20.56 -27.80 0.57
C ARG A 187 -19.24 -27.08 0.26
N HIS A 188 -19.10 -26.54 -0.94
CA HIS A 188 -17.98 -25.68 -1.32
C HIS A 188 -18.47 -24.27 -1.65
N ARG A 189 -17.57 -23.28 -1.60
CA ARG A 189 -17.87 -21.91 -2.03
C ARG A 189 -18.35 -21.95 -3.48
N CYS A 190 -19.41 -21.20 -3.77
CA CYS A 190 -19.83 -21.01 -5.15
C CYS A 190 -18.74 -20.27 -5.94
N THR A 191 -18.28 -20.87 -7.05
CA THR A 191 -17.25 -20.29 -7.92
C THR A 191 -17.81 -19.29 -8.92
N HIS A 192 -19.15 -19.17 -9.03
CA HIS A 192 -19.76 -18.21 -9.93
C HIS A 192 -19.50 -16.77 -9.47
N PRO A 193 -19.15 -15.87 -10.40
CA PRO A 193 -18.94 -14.48 -10.08
C PRO A 193 -20.25 -13.78 -9.71
N VAL A 194 -20.15 -12.73 -8.91
CA VAL A 194 -21.27 -11.84 -8.56
C VAL A 194 -21.66 -10.98 -9.77
N LEU A 195 -20.67 -10.56 -10.56
CA LEU A 195 -20.87 -9.92 -11.85
C LEU A 195 -21.02 -11.01 -12.92
N THR A 196 -22.19 -11.08 -13.55
CA THR A 196 -22.44 -11.98 -14.69
C THR A 196 -22.87 -11.16 -15.90
N PRO A 197 -22.46 -11.52 -17.13
CA PRO A 197 -22.80 -10.77 -18.34
C PRO A 197 -24.31 -10.67 -18.59
N ASP A 198 -25.09 -11.64 -18.11
CA ASP A 198 -26.53 -11.72 -18.30
C ASP A 198 -27.34 -11.00 -17.20
N ALA A 199 -26.68 -10.41 -16.19
CA ALA A 199 -27.34 -9.71 -15.10
C ALA A 199 -27.20 -8.19 -15.23
N PRO A 200 -28.10 -7.40 -14.61
CA PRO A 200 -27.97 -5.94 -14.58
C PRO A 200 -26.62 -5.52 -14.01
N THR A 201 -25.85 -4.76 -14.80
CA THR A 201 -24.52 -4.28 -14.43
C THR A 201 -24.56 -2.83 -13.98
N GLY A 202 -23.69 -2.47 -13.04
CA GLY A 202 -23.43 -1.08 -12.69
C GLY A 202 -22.71 -0.32 -13.81
N THR A 203 -22.53 0.98 -13.60
CA THR A 203 -21.78 1.83 -14.54
C THR A 203 -20.59 2.48 -13.84
N TRP A 204 -19.48 2.59 -14.55
CA TRP A 204 -18.32 3.33 -14.04
C TRP A 204 -18.58 4.83 -14.16
N THR A 205 -18.52 5.54 -13.04
CA THR A 205 -18.71 7.00 -12.96
C THR A 205 -17.56 7.66 -12.22
N LEU A 206 -17.23 8.90 -12.56
CA LEU A 206 -16.31 9.72 -11.77
C LEU A 206 -17.16 10.43 -10.70
N MET A 207 -16.82 10.19 -9.44
CA MET A 207 -17.50 10.81 -8.32
C MET A 207 -16.52 11.53 -7.42
N SER A 208 -17.01 12.54 -6.71
CA SER A 208 -16.17 13.30 -5.80
C SER A 208 -15.79 12.48 -4.56
N ALA A 209 -14.49 12.43 -4.24
CA ALA A 209 -13.93 11.81 -3.06
C ALA A 209 -14.03 12.72 -1.82
N THR A 210 -14.99 13.65 -1.78
CA THR A 210 -15.08 14.67 -0.72
C THR A 210 -15.26 14.01 0.64
N PRO A 211 -14.40 14.34 1.62
CA PRO A 211 -14.57 13.83 2.96
C PRO A 211 -15.82 14.46 3.61
N THR A 212 -16.54 13.66 4.39
CA THR A 212 -17.77 14.09 5.05
C THR A 212 -17.44 15.06 6.19
N ARG A 213 -17.63 16.36 5.94
CA ARG A 213 -17.54 17.52 6.88
C ARG A 213 -16.20 17.69 7.63
N GLY A 214 -15.54 18.83 7.38
CA GLY A 214 -14.49 19.38 8.27
C GLY A 214 -13.09 18.77 8.14
N GLN A 215 -12.82 17.97 7.11
CA GLN A 215 -11.54 17.28 6.92
C GLN A 215 -10.73 17.85 5.75
N LEU A 216 -9.41 17.66 5.82
CA LEU A 216 -8.38 18.20 4.91
C LEU A 216 -8.72 17.96 3.43
N THR A 217 -8.42 18.94 2.58
CA THR A 217 -8.57 18.85 1.13
C THR A 217 -7.71 17.73 0.54
N LEU A 218 -8.35 16.73 -0.08
CA LEU A 218 -7.67 15.64 -0.77
C LEU A 218 -7.09 16.14 -2.11
N PRO A 219 -5.85 15.74 -2.50
CA PRO A 219 -5.21 16.18 -3.75
C PRO A 219 -5.88 15.66 -5.03
N ALA A 220 -6.79 14.69 -4.93
CA ALA A 220 -7.61 14.19 -6.03
C ALA A 220 -9.07 14.28 -5.62
N SER A 221 -9.79 15.26 -6.18
CA SER A 221 -11.20 15.48 -5.86
C SER A 221 -12.10 14.43 -6.51
N GLU A 222 -11.65 13.74 -7.57
CA GLU A 222 -12.44 12.80 -8.36
C GLU A 222 -11.84 11.39 -8.32
N MET A 223 -12.73 10.39 -8.22
CA MET A 223 -12.38 8.98 -8.22
C MET A 223 -13.38 8.15 -9.05
N ALA A 224 -12.88 7.12 -9.71
CA ALA A 224 -13.70 6.14 -10.41
C ALA A 224 -14.44 5.26 -9.39
N VAL A 225 -15.76 5.25 -9.51
CA VAL A 225 -16.68 4.47 -8.70
C VAL A 225 -17.54 3.62 -9.62
N TYR A 226 -17.69 2.35 -9.28
CA TYR A 226 -18.66 1.49 -9.93
C TYR A 226 -20.02 1.71 -9.26
N ASP A 227 -20.89 2.46 -9.93
CA ASP A 227 -22.20 2.83 -9.41
C ASP A 227 -23.23 1.74 -9.70
N LEU A 228 -23.67 1.07 -8.64
CA LEU A 228 -24.80 0.14 -8.63
C LEU A 228 -26.09 0.82 -8.18
N GLY A 229 -26.07 2.11 -7.84
CA GLY A 229 -27.23 2.86 -7.36
C GLY A 229 -28.39 2.91 -8.36
N GLN A 230 -28.09 2.78 -9.65
CA GLN A 230 -29.08 2.73 -10.73
C GLN A 230 -29.75 1.35 -10.88
N LEU A 231 -29.25 0.31 -10.20
CA LEU A 231 -29.84 -1.02 -10.26
C LEU A 231 -31.10 -1.11 -9.38
N PRO A 232 -32.03 -2.03 -9.70
CA PRO A 232 -33.15 -2.34 -8.84
C PRO A 232 -32.70 -2.66 -7.41
N TYR A 233 -33.49 -2.29 -6.41
CA TYR A 233 -33.13 -2.49 -4.99
C TYR A 233 -32.74 -3.93 -4.66
N ALA A 234 -33.46 -4.92 -5.22
CA ALA A 234 -33.15 -6.34 -5.06
C ALA A 234 -31.73 -6.71 -5.56
N GLU A 235 -31.29 -6.11 -6.66
CA GLU A 235 -29.93 -6.29 -7.18
C GLU A 235 -28.89 -5.63 -6.28
N GLN A 236 -29.16 -4.44 -5.74
CA GLN A 236 -28.25 -3.80 -4.79
C GLN A 236 -28.07 -4.63 -3.50
N ILE A 237 -29.14 -5.25 -3.01
CA ILE A 237 -29.09 -6.17 -1.86
C ILE A 237 -28.32 -7.45 -2.22
N ARG A 238 -28.52 -8.01 -3.42
CA ARG A 238 -27.76 -9.17 -3.92
C ARG A 238 -26.26 -8.88 -3.96
N TRP A 239 -25.88 -7.72 -4.50
CA TRP A 239 -24.50 -7.26 -4.53
C TRP A 239 -23.94 -7.08 -3.12
N ARG A 240 -24.70 -6.47 -2.20
CA ARG A 240 -24.31 -6.35 -0.79
C ARG A 240 -24.07 -7.72 -0.13
N ALA A 241 -24.89 -8.71 -0.45
CA ALA A 241 -24.73 -10.08 0.04
C ALA A 241 -23.63 -10.88 -0.70
N GLN A 242 -23.00 -10.31 -1.74
CA GLN A 242 -22.06 -11.00 -2.64
C GLN A 242 -22.61 -12.35 -3.15
N ARG A 243 -23.86 -12.35 -3.65
CA ARG A 243 -24.48 -13.54 -4.23
C ARG A 243 -24.55 -13.47 -5.75
N CYS A 244 -24.28 -14.58 -6.43
CA CYS A 244 -24.54 -14.69 -7.87
C CYS A 244 -26.06 -14.74 -8.13
N PRO A 245 -26.54 -14.46 -9.35
CA PRO A 245 -27.96 -14.46 -9.67
C PRO A 245 -28.67 -15.78 -9.31
N LEU A 246 -28.00 -16.93 -9.51
CA LEU A 246 -28.54 -18.25 -9.16
C LEU A 246 -28.79 -18.43 -7.65
N HIS A 247 -27.90 -17.89 -6.81
CA HIS A 247 -28.07 -17.94 -5.35
C HIS A 247 -28.90 -16.78 -4.80
N ALA A 248 -29.19 -15.76 -5.62
CA ALA A 248 -30.13 -14.71 -5.27
C ALA A 248 -31.58 -15.23 -5.25
N THR A 249 -31.92 -16.15 -6.16
CA THR A 249 -33.25 -16.79 -6.21
C THR A 249 -33.45 -17.88 -5.15
N ALA A 250 -32.39 -18.27 -4.42
CA ALA A 250 -32.42 -19.28 -3.37
C ALA A 250 -31.93 -18.70 -2.02
N PRO A 251 -32.66 -17.74 -1.42
CA PRO A 251 -32.19 -17.00 -0.26
C PRO A 251 -31.92 -17.87 0.98
N GLN A 252 -32.53 -19.06 1.06
CA GLN A 252 -32.36 -20.03 2.15
C GLN A 252 -30.98 -20.72 2.17
N VAL A 253 -30.18 -20.56 1.11
CA VAL A 253 -28.82 -21.10 1.09
C VAL A 253 -27.93 -20.31 2.06
N ALA A 254 -27.24 -21.05 2.93
CA ALA A 254 -26.30 -20.49 3.89
C ALA A 254 -25.05 -19.93 3.19
N ASP A 255 -24.49 -18.86 3.75
CA ASP A 255 -23.22 -18.30 3.29
C ASP A 255 -22.05 -19.03 3.94
N LEU A 256 -21.04 -19.40 3.15
CA LEU A 256 -19.81 -20.04 3.64
C LEU A 256 -18.81 -19.00 4.17
N ALA A 257 -18.86 -17.78 3.64
CA ALA A 257 -17.98 -16.67 3.99
C ALA A 257 -18.79 -15.39 4.19
N LEU A 258 -18.26 -14.46 4.98
CA LEU A 258 -18.83 -13.11 5.06
C LEU A 258 -18.58 -12.37 3.75
N ALA A 259 -19.51 -11.49 3.38
CA ALA A 259 -19.30 -10.58 2.27
C ALA A 259 -18.05 -9.74 2.52
N GLU A 260 -17.13 -9.77 1.57
CA GLU A 260 -15.79 -9.16 1.63
C GLU A 260 -15.83 -7.64 1.35
N TRP A 261 -16.88 -6.95 1.77
CA TRP A 261 -17.03 -5.50 1.59
C TRP A 261 -16.39 -4.72 2.75
N GLU A 262 -15.49 -3.80 2.43
CA GLU A 262 -14.94 -2.84 3.39
C GLU A 262 -15.59 -1.47 3.18
N VAL A 263 -15.92 -0.73 4.24
CA VAL A 263 -16.49 0.61 4.11
C VAL A 263 -15.40 1.57 3.62
N PHE A 264 -15.67 2.28 2.53
CA PHE A 264 -14.70 3.18 1.94
C PHE A 264 -14.56 4.47 2.76
N ASP A 265 -13.42 4.61 3.42
CA ASP A 265 -12.93 5.87 3.99
C ASP A 265 -11.93 6.55 3.03
N PRO A 266 -12.21 7.77 2.54
CA PRO A 266 -11.32 8.50 1.64
C PRO A 266 -9.90 8.74 2.18
N LEU A 267 -9.73 8.90 3.49
CA LEU A 267 -8.42 9.18 4.08
C LEU A 267 -7.57 7.91 4.19
N LEU A 268 -8.21 6.80 4.59
CA LEU A 268 -7.53 5.51 4.74
C LEU A 268 -7.27 4.84 3.38
N HIS A 269 -8.17 4.99 2.42
CA HIS A 269 -8.16 4.28 1.14
C HIS A 269 -7.76 5.16 -0.06
N HIS A 270 -7.05 6.26 0.18
CA HIS A 270 -6.61 7.18 -0.88
C HIS A 270 -5.78 6.49 -1.98
N SER A 271 -5.07 5.40 -1.66
CA SER A 271 -4.32 4.59 -2.64
C SER A 271 -5.20 3.89 -3.66
N HIS A 272 -6.48 3.71 -3.36
CA HIS A 272 -7.48 3.06 -4.21
C HIS A 272 -8.34 4.09 -4.98
N MET A 273 -8.05 5.38 -4.82
CA MET A 273 -8.68 6.43 -5.61
C MET A 273 -8.01 6.52 -6.98
N HIS A 274 -8.76 6.16 -8.01
CA HIS A 274 -8.30 6.27 -9.39
C HIS A 274 -8.98 7.47 -10.06
N PRO A 275 -8.23 8.51 -10.49
CA PRO A 275 -8.83 9.73 -11.06
C PRO A 275 -9.28 9.56 -12.52
N ARG A 276 -9.32 8.34 -13.04
CA ARG A 276 -9.68 8.03 -14.43
C ARG A 276 -10.62 6.84 -14.44
N LEU A 277 -11.63 6.90 -15.30
CA LEU A 277 -12.51 5.77 -15.54
C LEU A 277 -11.69 4.59 -16.10
N PRO A 278 -11.99 3.37 -15.68
CA PRO A 278 -11.47 2.19 -16.34
C PRO A 278 -11.82 2.21 -17.82
N THR A 279 -10.82 2.11 -18.68
CA THR A 279 -11.05 1.84 -20.10
C THR A 279 -11.69 0.47 -20.18
N ALA A 280 -13.02 0.43 -20.34
CA ALA A 280 -13.71 -0.81 -20.64
C ALA A 280 -13.10 -1.35 -21.94
N ILE A 281 -12.36 -2.47 -21.86
CA ILE A 281 -12.24 -3.31 -23.03
C ILE A 281 -13.68 -3.72 -23.33
N ARG A 282 -14.27 -3.12 -24.36
CA ARG A 282 -15.44 -3.69 -25.00
C ARG A 282 -15.01 -5.10 -25.38
N HIS A 283 -15.48 -6.11 -24.65
CA HIS A 283 -15.52 -7.46 -25.17
C HIS A 283 -16.45 -7.39 -26.39
N HIS A 284 -15.88 -7.03 -27.54
CA HIS A 284 -16.52 -7.23 -28.82
C HIS A 284 -16.73 -8.73 -28.93
N GLY A 285 -17.97 -9.16 -28.69
CA GLY A 285 -18.44 -10.49 -29.02
C GLY A 285 -18.06 -10.77 -30.47
N ARG A 286 -17.08 -11.65 -30.64
CA ARG A 286 -16.78 -12.24 -31.94
C ARG A 286 -17.83 -13.33 -32.14
N SER A 287 -18.96 -12.92 -32.72
CA SER A 287 -19.90 -13.84 -33.34
C SER A 287 -19.22 -14.45 -34.57
N LYS A 288 -19.02 -15.77 -34.54
CA LYS A 288 -19.02 -16.65 -35.70
C LYS A 288 -19.47 -18.03 -35.24
#